data_AF-A0A1M4UC66-F1
#
_entry.id   AF-A0A1M4UC66-F1
#
_cell.length_a   1.000
_cell.length_b   1.000
_cell.length_c   1.000
_cell.angle_alpha   90.00
_cell.angle_beta   90.00
_cell.angle_gamma   90.00
#
_symmetry.space_group_name_H-M   'P 1'
#
loop_
_entity.id
_entity.type
_entity.pdbx_description
1 polymer ?
#
loop_
_entity_poly.entity_id
_entity_poly.type
_entity_poly.pdbx_seq_one_letter_code
_entity_poly.pdbx_strand_id
1 'polypeptide(L)'
;MDKTRVDIAVLAGLDPWDWPEDAADTIAAVVRDKNADRDVRIMACEMAGDLVVMNDDMAEMLLNVAADETEDEEVRGMAAVALGAALEYVDVEGFEEPEDAPISEAMFEKIQKTLHDLYLDPKLPKLVRRRVLEASVRAPQDWHEEAVASAYASKDADWRLTAVFCMRWVSGFEKQILEALKSKDDTIRYEAVSAAGMWGIPEAAPVIRKILRAWKDEDLALVTAAVEAAPYVMQDEAQGLLFPIWEEMRREQEDFLGEEEEELLDALEEAFTTLEGLSGLEEDDGDGAGL
;
A
#
# COMPACT_ATOMS: atom_id res chain seq x y z
N MET A 1 24.31 -14.00 -29.73
CA MET A 1 24.67 -14.49 -28.38
C MET A 1 23.41 -14.31 -27.58
N ASP A 2 22.75 -15.43 -27.29
CA ASP A 2 21.52 -15.49 -26.51
C ASP A 2 21.92 -15.13 -25.08
N LYS A 3 21.62 -13.91 -24.64
CA LYS A 3 21.68 -13.57 -23.20
C LYS A 3 20.57 -14.42 -22.61
N THR A 4 20.91 -15.42 -21.81
CA THR A 4 19.94 -16.24 -21.09
C THR A 4 19.11 -15.31 -20.24
N ARG A 5 17.92 -14.98 -20.72
CA ARG A 5 16.98 -14.12 -20.01
C ARG A 5 16.68 -14.77 -18.66
N VAL A 6 16.85 -14.02 -17.58
CA VAL A 6 16.58 -14.52 -16.23
C VAL A 6 15.10 -14.92 -16.15
N ASP A 7 14.81 -16.01 -15.45
CA ASP A 7 13.44 -16.47 -15.25
C ASP A 7 12.74 -15.54 -14.25
N ILE A 8 11.50 -15.15 -14.51
CA ILE A 8 10.73 -14.29 -13.62
C ILE A 8 10.54 -14.91 -12.23
N ALA A 9 10.46 -16.25 -12.16
CA ALA A 9 10.39 -16.95 -10.88
C ALA A 9 11.68 -16.84 -10.05
N VAL A 10 12.83 -16.63 -10.71
CA VAL A 10 14.09 -16.36 -10.01
C VAL A 10 14.11 -14.92 -9.49
N LEU A 11 13.63 -13.96 -10.28
CA LEU A 11 13.53 -12.57 -9.86
C LEU A 11 12.58 -12.39 -8.67
N ALA A 12 11.46 -13.11 -8.64
CA ALA A 12 10.50 -13.06 -7.55
C ALA A 12 11.05 -13.59 -6.20
N GLY A 13 12.18 -14.30 -6.20
CA GLY A 13 12.86 -14.75 -4.99
C GLY A 13 14.03 -13.85 -4.55
N LEU A 14 14.16 -12.67 -5.16
CA LEU A 14 15.17 -11.67 -4.84
C LEU A 14 14.49 -10.38 -4.41
N ASP A 15 15.13 -9.66 -3.51
CA ASP A 15 14.74 -8.29 -3.22
C ASP A 15 14.91 -7.40 -4.46
N PRO A 16 14.06 -6.38 -4.67
CA PRO A 16 14.11 -5.55 -5.87
C PRO A 16 15.46 -4.87 -6.12
N TRP A 17 16.19 -4.48 -5.07
CA TRP A 17 17.53 -3.88 -5.19
C TRP A 17 18.62 -4.88 -5.61
N ASP A 18 18.37 -6.18 -5.49
CA ASP A 18 19.26 -7.26 -5.93
C ASP A 18 18.92 -7.76 -7.34
N TRP A 19 17.92 -7.17 -8.00
CA TRP A 19 17.57 -7.52 -9.36
C TRP A 19 18.71 -7.21 -10.36
N PRO A 20 18.96 -8.11 -11.33
CA PRO A 20 19.96 -7.88 -12.37
C PRO A 20 19.53 -6.76 -13.33
N GLU A 21 20.50 -6.17 -14.04
CA GLU A 21 20.27 -5.07 -15.01
C GLU A 21 19.20 -5.38 -16.07
N ASP A 22 18.95 -6.65 -16.40
CA ASP A 22 17.95 -7.09 -17.39
C ASP A 22 16.60 -7.49 -16.78
N ALA A 23 16.37 -7.23 -15.48
CA ALA A 23 15.11 -7.53 -14.80
C ALA A 23 13.93 -6.77 -15.41
N ALA A 24 14.06 -5.46 -15.62
CA ALA A 24 13.01 -4.64 -16.23
C ALA A 24 12.59 -5.17 -17.60
N ASP A 25 13.56 -5.52 -18.46
CA ASP A 25 13.30 -6.13 -19.77
C ASP A 25 12.58 -7.48 -19.62
N THR A 26 12.98 -8.31 -18.66
CA THR A 26 12.38 -9.61 -18.39
C THR A 26 10.93 -9.49 -17.95
N ILE A 27 10.66 -8.67 -16.94
CA ILE A 27 9.33 -8.36 -16.43
C ILE A 27 8.44 -7.84 -17.57
N ALA A 28 8.92 -6.84 -18.31
CA ALA A 28 8.23 -6.25 -19.46
C ALA A 28 7.78 -7.25 -20.52
N ALA A 29 8.57 -8.30 -20.81
CA ALA A 29 8.13 -9.30 -21.78
C ALA A 29 7.07 -10.25 -21.25
N VAL A 30 7.11 -10.59 -19.96
CA VAL A 30 6.07 -11.43 -19.37
C VAL A 30 4.76 -10.65 -19.30
N VAL A 31 4.79 -9.38 -18.93
CA VAL A 31 3.61 -8.48 -18.96
C VAL A 31 2.97 -8.46 -20.36
N ARG A 32 3.77 -8.39 -21.43
CA ARG A 32 3.28 -8.35 -22.83
C ARG A 32 2.85 -9.70 -23.40
N ASP A 33 3.33 -10.82 -22.88
CA ASP A 33 3.04 -12.12 -23.46
C ASP A 33 1.65 -12.62 -23.05
N LYS A 34 0.64 -12.32 -23.87
CA LYS A 34 -0.74 -12.79 -23.67
C LYS A 34 -0.89 -14.32 -23.65
N ASN A 35 0.14 -15.08 -24.03
CA ASN A 35 0.12 -16.55 -23.96
C ASN A 35 0.80 -17.09 -22.70
N ALA A 36 1.46 -16.24 -21.91
CA ALA A 36 2.01 -16.64 -20.64
C ALA A 36 0.89 -17.04 -19.68
N ASP A 37 1.24 -17.88 -18.70
CA ASP A 37 0.31 -18.28 -17.66
C ASP A 37 -0.23 -17.06 -16.91
N ARG A 38 -1.52 -17.10 -16.57
CA ARG A 38 -2.22 -15.96 -15.95
C ARG A 38 -1.53 -15.54 -14.64
N ASP A 39 -1.19 -16.49 -13.78
CA ASP A 39 -0.64 -16.17 -12.46
C ASP A 39 0.79 -15.64 -12.59
N VAL A 40 1.55 -16.14 -13.58
CA VAL A 40 2.87 -15.60 -13.95
C VAL A 40 2.77 -14.16 -14.48
N ARG A 41 1.71 -13.82 -15.22
CA ARG A 41 1.48 -12.44 -15.69
C ARG A 41 1.04 -11.51 -14.57
N ILE A 42 0.25 -11.99 -13.61
CA ILE A 42 -0.12 -11.22 -12.42
C ILE A 42 1.14 -10.86 -11.63
N MET A 43 1.99 -11.86 -11.35
CA MET A 43 3.30 -11.65 -10.69
C MET A 43 4.17 -10.64 -11.46
N ALA A 44 4.20 -10.74 -12.81
CA ALA A 44 4.94 -9.76 -13.60
C ALA A 44 4.38 -8.34 -13.50
N CYS A 45 3.05 -8.18 -13.44
CA CYS A 45 2.45 -6.87 -13.26
C CYS A 45 2.77 -6.30 -11.88
N GLU A 46 2.74 -7.13 -10.83
CA GLU A 46 3.12 -6.74 -9.47
C GLU A 46 4.58 -6.27 -9.41
N MET A 47 5.51 -7.07 -9.91
CA MET A 47 6.93 -6.71 -9.98
C MET A 47 7.20 -5.47 -10.83
N ALA A 48 6.42 -5.25 -11.89
CA ALA A 48 6.52 -4.06 -12.73
C ALA A 48 6.10 -2.77 -12.01
N GLY A 49 5.39 -2.89 -10.88
CA GLY A 49 4.99 -1.76 -10.03
C GLY A 49 6.10 -1.27 -9.11
N ASP A 50 7.20 -2.01 -8.97
CA ASP A 50 8.32 -1.64 -8.12
C ASP A 50 9.07 -0.42 -8.69
N LEU A 51 9.41 0.53 -7.80
CA LEU A 51 10.06 1.79 -8.18
C LEU A 51 11.44 1.59 -8.81
N VAL A 52 12.14 0.47 -8.53
CA VAL A 52 13.44 0.14 -9.13
C VAL A 52 13.36 -0.02 -10.65
N VAL A 53 12.24 -0.55 -11.16
CA VAL A 53 12.05 -0.81 -12.59
C VAL A 53 11.03 0.10 -13.25
N MET A 54 10.30 0.89 -12.46
CA MET A 54 9.30 1.81 -12.97
C MET A 54 9.94 2.92 -13.80
N ASN A 55 9.32 3.20 -14.94
CA ASN A 55 9.59 4.31 -15.83
C ASN A 55 8.35 4.56 -16.71
N ASP A 56 8.38 5.61 -17.53
CA ASP A 56 7.27 5.93 -18.45
C ASP A 56 6.90 4.77 -19.38
N ASP A 57 7.86 3.98 -19.87
CA ASP A 57 7.60 2.85 -20.77
C ASP A 57 6.90 1.69 -20.04
N MET A 58 7.31 1.41 -18.80
CA MET A 58 6.69 0.39 -17.95
C MET A 58 5.28 0.84 -17.52
N ALA A 59 5.14 2.09 -17.10
CA ALA A 59 3.85 2.68 -16.74
C ALA A 59 2.87 2.69 -17.92
N GLU A 60 3.32 3.07 -19.12
CA GLU A 60 2.50 3.01 -20.32
C GLU A 60 2.07 1.57 -20.64
N MET A 61 2.94 0.59 -20.43
CA MET A 61 2.60 -0.81 -20.63
C MET A 61 1.53 -1.31 -19.67
N LEU A 62 1.69 -1.04 -18.38
CA LEU A 62 0.71 -1.39 -17.35
C LEU A 62 -0.64 -0.71 -17.62
N LEU A 63 -0.62 0.56 -17.98
CA LEU A 63 -1.83 1.32 -18.32
C LEU A 63 -2.55 0.73 -19.53
N ASN A 64 -1.81 0.33 -20.57
CA ASN A 64 -2.37 -0.34 -21.73
C ASN A 64 -2.99 -1.70 -21.39
N VAL A 65 -2.35 -2.49 -20.51
CA VAL A 65 -2.90 -3.77 -20.03
C VAL A 65 -4.21 -3.53 -19.26
N ALA A 66 -4.23 -2.58 -18.32
CA ALA A 66 -5.44 -2.26 -17.55
C ALA A 66 -6.63 -1.85 -18.45
N ALA A 67 -6.35 -1.11 -19.53
CA ALA A 67 -7.35 -0.62 -20.48
C ALA A 67 -7.79 -1.65 -21.53
N ASP A 68 -7.05 -2.75 -21.74
CA ASP A 68 -7.32 -3.71 -22.81
C ASP A 68 -8.46 -4.66 -22.44
N GLU A 69 -9.61 -4.52 -23.11
CA GLU A 69 -10.79 -5.38 -22.91
C GLU A 69 -10.58 -6.85 -23.25
N THR A 70 -9.51 -7.18 -23.99
CA THR A 70 -9.17 -8.57 -24.35
C THR A 70 -8.33 -9.28 -23.30
N GLU A 71 -7.86 -8.56 -22.29
CA GLU A 71 -7.07 -9.10 -21.19
C GLU A 71 -7.95 -9.71 -20.08
N ASP A 72 -7.37 -10.65 -19.34
CA ASP A 72 -7.99 -11.26 -18.17
C ASP A 72 -8.25 -10.23 -17.07
N GLU A 73 -9.38 -10.31 -16.35
CA GLU A 73 -9.75 -9.29 -15.38
C GLU A 73 -8.78 -9.16 -14.19
N GLU A 74 -8.15 -10.25 -13.77
CA GLU A 74 -7.19 -10.24 -12.66
C GLU A 74 -5.87 -9.61 -13.11
N VAL A 75 -5.41 -9.91 -14.33
CA VAL A 75 -4.23 -9.28 -14.93
C VAL A 75 -4.45 -7.78 -15.11
N ARG A 76 -5.62 -7.38 -15.62
CA ARG A 76 -6.00 -5.97 -15.78
C ARG A 76 -6.05 -5.25 -14.43
N GLY A 77 -6.63 -5.90 -13.43
CA GLY A 77 -6.71 -5.38 -12.07
C GLY A 77 -5.32 -5.18 -11.46
N MET A 78 -4.44 -6.17 -11.57
CA MET A 78 -3.07 -6.07 -11.05
C MET A 78 -2.27 -5.00 -11.80
N ALA A 79 -2.40 -4.89 -13.11
CA ALA A 79 -1.74 -3.84 -13.89
C ALA A 79 -2.18 -2.43 -13.45
N ALA A 80 -3.45 -2.26 -13.06
CA ALA A 80 -3.91 -1.00 -12.48
C ALA A 80 -3.28 -0.75 -11.10
N VAL A 81 -3.29 -1.75 -10.21
CA VAL A 81 -2.70 -1.65 -8.84
C VAL A 81 -1.22 -1.31 -8.89
N ALA A 82 -0.46 -1.91 -9.81
CA ALA A 82 0.98 -1.71 -9.97
C ALA A 82 1.37 -0.26 -10.27
N LEU A 83 0.46 0.56 -10.81
CA LEU A 83 0.70 1.98 -11.03
C LEU A 83 0.64 2.80 -9.74
N GLY A 84 0.07 2.25 -8.67
CA GLY A 84 -0.22 2.95 -7.43
C GLY A 84 1.01 3.50 -6.71
N ALA A 85 2.10 2.73 -6.63
CA ALA A 85 3.32 3.16 -5.93
C ALA A 85 3.98 4.36 -6.62
N ALA A 86 4.02 4.34 -7.96
CA ALA A 86 4.56 5.45 -8.74
C ALA A 86 3.71 6.72 -8.61
N LEU A 87 2.37 6.57 -8.60
CA LEU A 87 1.44 7.67 -8.33
C LEU A 87 1.65 8.29 -6.95
N GLU A 88 1.77 7.45 -5.92
CA GLU A 88 2.00 7.88 -4.54
C GLU A 88 3.32 8.62 -4.39
N TYR A 89 4.40 8.06 -4.94
CA TYR A 89 5.73 8.65 -4.85
C TYR A 89 5.73 10.08 -5.41
N VAL A 90 5.21 10.29 -6.62
CA VAL A 90 5.25 11.62 -7.25
C VAL A 90 4.19 12.57 -6.69
N ASP A 91 3.12 12.08 -6.06
CA ASP A 91 2.17 12.92 -5.32
C ASP A 91 2.79 13.51 -4.05
N VAL A 92 3.66 12.73 -3.38
CA VAL A 92 4.37 13.14 -2.15
C VAL A 92 5.62 13.96 -2.47
N GLU A 93 6.50 13.45 -3.33
CA GLU A 93 7.82 14.06 -3.61
C GLU A 93 7.75 15.15 -4.70
N GLY A 94 6.69 15.15 -5.52
CA GLY A 94 6.53 16.08 -6.62
C GLY A 94 7.49 15.81 -7.80
N PHE A 95 7.74 16.86 -8.60
CA PHE A 95 8.56 16.80 -9.83
C PHE A 95 9.70 17.82 -9.83
N GLU A 96 10.16 18.24 -8.64
CA GLU A 96 11.23 19.25 -8.53
C GLU A 96 12.59 18.72 -9.00
N GLU A 97 12.84 17.42 -8.83
CA GLU A 97 14.01 16.67 -9.30
C GLU A 97 13.57 15.56 -10.28
N PRO A 98 13.28 15.90 -11.56
CA PRO A 98 12.68 14.96 -12.51
C PRO A 98 13.51 13.71 -12.80
N GLU A 99 14.82 13.74 -12.56
CA GLU A 99 15.72 12.60 -12.70
C GLU A 99 15.49 11.48 -11.67
N ASP A 100 14.92 11.83 -10.51
CA ASP A 100 14.68 10.89 -9.41
C ASP A 100 13.22 10.40 -9.37
N ALA A 101 12.33 11.04 -10.15
CA ALA A 101 10.94 10.62 -10.27
C ALA A 101 10.79 9.32 -11.09
N PRO A 102 10.01 8.33 -10.60
CA PRO A 102 9.81 7.05 -11.30
C PRO A 102 9.00 7.20 -12.59
N ILE A 103 8.25 8.30 -12.75
CA ILE A 103 7.48 8.63 -13.96
C ILE A 103 7.52 10.13 -14.20
N SER A 104 7.36 10.56 -15.45
CA SER A 104 7.25 11.98 -15.79
C SER A 104 5.88 12.57 -15.39
N GLU A 105 5.82 13.89 -15.22
CA GLU A 105 4.56 14.63 -14.96
C GLU A 105 3.51 14.35 -16.05
N ALA A 106 3.94 14.26 -17.31
CA ALA A 106 3.05 13.94 -18.42
C ALA A 106 2.48 12.51 -18.33
N MET A 107 3.26 11.55 -17.84
CA MET A 107 2.80 10.18 -17.61
C MET A 107 1.87 10.11 -16.40
N PHE A 108 2.18 10.82 -15.32
CA PHE A 108 1.32 10.95 -14.14
C PHE A 108 -0.09 11.46 -14.50
N GLU A 109 -0.19 12.59 -15.22
CA GLU A 109 -1.47 13.14 -15.67
C GLU A 109 -2.24 12.15 -16.56
N LYS A 110 -1.52 11.44 -17.43
CA LYS A 110 -2.11 10.42 -18.33
C LYS A 110 -2.68 9.25 -17.53
N ILE A 111 -1.97 8.75 -16.52
CA ILE A 111 -2.43 7.67 -15.64
C ILE A 111 -3.68 8.14 -14.90
N GLN A 112 -3.64 9.29 -14.22
CA GLN A 112 -4.76 9.81 -13.44
C GLN A 112 -6.04 9.91 -14.29
N LYS A 113 -5.92 10.51 -15.49
CA LYS A 113 -7.05 10.65 -16.40
C LYS A 113 -7.58 9.29 -16.85
N THR A 114 -6.71 8.37 -17.23
CA THR A 114 -7.11 7.06 -17.76
C THR A 114 -7.76 6.21 -16.67
N LEU A 115 -7.21 6.19 -15.45
CA LEU A 115 -7.82 5.49 -14.32
C LEU A 115 -9.20 6.06 -13.97
N HIS A 116 -9.37 7.39 -14.00
CA HIS A 116 -10.68 8.00 -13.80
C HIS A 116 -11.68 7.57 -14.89
N ASP A 117 -11.28 7.60 -16.17
CA ASP A 117 -12.12 7.13 -17.28
C ASP A 117 -12.52 5.66 -17.12
N LEU A 118 -11.59 4.78 -16.72
CA LEU A 118 -11.86 3.36 -16.45
C LEU A 118 -12.81 3.17 -15.27
N TYR A 119 -12.64 3.91 -14.17
CA TYR A 119 -13.53 3.81 -13.00
C TYR A 119 -14.98 4.16 -13.35
N LEU A 120 -15.17 5.19 -14.17
CA LEU A 120 -16.48 5.68 -14.59
C LEU A 120 -17.19 4.78 -15.59
N ASP A 121 -16.48 3.90 -16.32
CA ASP A 121 -17.12 3.02 -17.30
C ASP A 121 -17.90 1.88 -16.61
N PRO A 122 -19.25 1.89 -16.63
CA PRO A 122 -20.05 0.86 -15.98
C PRO A 122 -19.99 -0.50 -16.69
N LYS A 123 -19.40 -0.58 -17.89
CA LYS A 123 -19.25 -1.83 -18.64
C LYS A 123 -18.05 -2.64 -18.17
N LEU A 124 -17.08 -2.01 -17.50
CA LEU A 124 -15.91 -2.72 -17.02
C LEU A 124 -16.27 -3.71 -15.91
N PRO A 125 -15.55 -4.85 -15.83
CA PRO A 125 -15.73 -5.79 -14.73
C PRO A 125 -15.57 -5.11 -13.37
N LYS A 126 -16.37 -5.58 -12.40
CA LYS A 126 -16.36 -5.05 -11.03
C LYS A 126 -14.95 -5.05 -10.44
N LEU A 127 -14.21 -6.14 -10.63
CA LEU A 127 -12.85 -6.29 -10.12
C LEU A 127 -11.93 -5.19 -10.65
N VAL A 128 -11.92 -4.99 -11.98
CA VAL A 128 -11.09 -3.95 -12.62
C VAL A 128 -11.44 -2.56 -12.07
N ARG A 129 -12.74 -2.22 -11.97
CA ARG A 129 -13.16 -0.91 -11.44
C ARG A 129 -12.73 -0.68 -9.98
N ARG A 130 -12.74 -1.74 -9.15
CA ARG A 130 -12.26 -1.67 -7.77
C ARG A 130 -10.75 -1.42 -7.72
N ARG A 131 -9.97 -2.21 -8.48
CA ARG A 131 -8.51 -2.09 -8.54
C ARG A 131 -8.05 -0.74 -9.10
N VAL A 132 -8.77 -0.21 -10.08
CA VAL A 132 -8.56 1.14 -10.62
C VAL A 132 -8.77 2.20 -9.53
N LEU A 133 -9.83 2.08 -8.72
CA LEU A 133 -10.05 3.02 -7.61
C LEU A 133 -8.96 2.89 -6.53
N GLU A 134 -8.57 1.67 -6.17
CA GLU A 134 -7.49 1.40 -5.20
C GLU A 134 -6.14 2.01 -5.65
N ALA A 135 -5.82 1.93 -6.94
CA ALA A 135 -4.64 2.57 -7.49
C ALA A 135 -4.75 4.10 -7.54
N SER A 136 -5.90 4.63 -7.97
CA SER A 136 -6.04 6.07 -8.21
C SER A 136 -6.03 6.90 -6.93
N VAL A 137 -6.56 6.37 -5.82
CA VAL A 137 -6.60 7.10 -4.55
C VAL A 137 -5.23 7.39 -3.96
N ARG A 138 -4.19 6.68 -4.40
CA ARG A 138 -2.80 6.95 -3.99
C ARG A 138 -2.24 8.29 -4.48
N ALA A 139 -2.94 8.94 -5.42
CA ALA A 139 -2.76 10.35 -5.76
C ALA A 139 -4.15 11.04 -5.77
N PRO A 140 -4.63 11.52 -4.61
CA PRO A 140 -6.01 11.97 -4.44
C PRO A 140 -6.48 13.05 -5.44
N GLN A 141 -7.73 12.94 -5.91
CA GLN A 141 -8.40 13.85 -6.84
C GLN A 141 -9.82 14.14 -6.34
N ASP A 142 -10.41 15.25 -6.78
CA ASP A 142 -11.72 15.75 -6.32
C ASP A 142 -12.87 14.74 -6.41
N TRP A 143 -12.78 13.73 -7.29
CA TRP A 143 -13.83 12.74 -7.49
C TRP A 143 -13.75 11.55 -6.51
N HIS A 144 -12.63 11.37 -5.80
CA HIS A 144 -12.43 10.22 -4.92
C HIS A 144 -13.35 10.24 -3.70
N GLU A 145 -13.66 11.41 -3.13
CA GLU A 145 -14.54 11.48 -1.95
C GLU A 145 -15.92 10.86 -2.26
N GLU A 146 -16.53 11.25 -3.37
CA GLU A 146 -17.83 10.70 -3.77
C GLU A 146 -17.73 9.21 -4.14
N ALA A 147 -16.65 8.80 -4.84
CA ALA A 147 -16.42 7.41 -5.20
C ALA A 147 -16.28 6.49 -3.98
N VAL A 148 -15.49 6.89 -2.98
CA VAL A 148 -15.26 6.15 -1.73
C VAL A 148 -16.53 6.13 -0.89
N ALA A 149 -17.24 7.24 -0.77
CA ALA A 149 -18.51 7.29 -0.06
C ALA A 149 -19.56 6.35 -0.68
N SER A 150 -19.66 6.34 -2.01
CA SER A 150 -20.55 5.46 -2.76
C SER A 150 -20.17 3.98 -2.59
N ALA A 151 -18.87 3.67 -2.64
CA ALA A 151 -18.36 2.31 -2.44
C ALA A 151 -18.66 1.81 -1.01
N TYR A 152 -18.47 2.64 0.01
CA TYR A 152 -18.77 2.28 1.40
C TYR A 152 -20.26 2.07 1.66
N ALA A 153 -21.12 2.89 1.04
CA ALA A 153 -22.57 2.75 1.12
C ALA A 153 -23.12 1.52 0.38
N SER A 154 -22.30 0.85 -0.42
CA SER A 154 -22.66 -0.37 -1.12
C SER A 154 -22.98 -1.51 -0.15
N LYS A 155 -23.90 -2.38 -0.56
CA LYS A 155 -24.17 -3.65 0.15
C LYS A 155 -23.24 -4.77 -0.29
N ASP A 156 -22.43 -4.53 -1.31
CA ASP A 156 -21.43 -5.47 -1.80
C ASP A 156 -20.18 -5.37 -0.90
N ALA A 157 -19.82 -6.50 -0.28
CA ALA A 157 -18.68 -6.58 0.63
C ALA A 157 -17.36 -6.18 -0.04
N ASP A 158 -17.22 -6.49 -1.33
CA ASP A 158 -16.05 -6.13 -2.14
C ASP A 158 -15.89 -4.61 -2.26
N TRP A 159 -16.99 -3.92 -2.54
CA TRP A 159 -16.97 -2.45 -2.62
C TRP A 159 -16.75 -1.82 -1.26
N ARG A 160 -17.30 -2.41 -0.19
CA ARG A 160 -17.06 -1.92 1.16
C ARG A 160 -15.60 -2.09 1.57
N LEU A 161 -14.98 -3.22 1.25
CA LEU A 161 -13.54 -3.44 1.49
C LEU A 161 -12.70 -2.42 0.72
N THR A 162 -12.93 -2.27 -0.59
CA THR A 162 -12.22 -1.28 -1.42
C THR A 162 -12.41 0.14 -0.87
N ALA A 163 -13.59 0.49 -0.37
CA ALA A 163 -13.81 1.79 0.25
C ALA A 163 -12.95 2.00 1.50
N VAL A 164 -12.86 1.00 2.39
CA VAL A 164 -12.05 1.10 3.61
C VAL A 164 -10.55 1.17 3.29
N PHE A 165 -10.08 0.40 2.30
CA PHE A 165 -8.73 0.55 1.75
C PHE A 165 -8.46 1.99 1.31
N CYS A 166 -9.37 2.57 0.52
CA CYS A 166 -9.22 3.92 0.00
C CYS A 166 -9.20 5.00 1.08
N MET A 167 -9.80 4.76 2.24
CA MET A 167 -9.82 5.71 3.36
C MET A 167 -8.44 5.93 3.97
N ARG A 168 -7.42 5.15 3.60
CA ARG A 168 -6.02 5.45 3.96
C ARG A 168 -5.54 6.74 3.27
N TRP A 169 -5.87 6.95 2.00
CA TRP A 169 -5.41 8.12 1.25
C TRP A 169 -6.44 9.24 1.15
N VAL A 170 -7.74 8.93 1.31
CA VAL A 170 -8.82 9.93 1.23
C VAL A 170 -9.35 10.28 2.63
N SER A 171 -9.24 11.55 3.00
CA SER A 171 -9.67 12.07 4.31
C SER A 171 -11.20 12.24 4.44
N GLY A 172 -11.69 12.52 5.66
CA GLY A 172 -13.10 12.84 5.93
C GLY A 172 -14.00 11.63 6.22
N PHE A 173 -13.41 10.45 6.46
CA PHE A 173 -14.11 9.18 6.67
C PHE A 173 -13.92 8.60 8.08
N GLU A 174 -13.59 9.41 9.08
CA GLU A 174 -13.23 8.95 10.43
C GLU A 174 -14.34 8.10 11.06
N LYS A 175 -15.60 8.47 10.86
CA LYS A 175 -16.75 7.70 11.37
C LYS A 175 -16.84 6.31 10.73
N GLN A 176 -16.59 6.23 9.43
CA GLN A 176 -16.64 5.00 8.64
C GLN A 176 -15.47 4.08 8.97
N ILE A 177 -14.27 4.65 9.19
CA ILE A 177 -13.09 3.94 9.70
C ILE A 177 -13.41 3.34 11.07
N LEU A 178 -13.92 4.15 12.03
CA LEU A 178 -14.28 3.68 13.37
C LEU A 178 -15.40 2.63 13.38
N GLU A 179 -16.30 2.65 12.40
CA GLU A 179 -17.28 1.58 12.18
C GLU A 179 -16.60 0.32 11.62
N ALA A 180 -15.71 0.46 10.64
CA ALA A 180 -15.01 -0.65 10.00
C ALA A 180 -14.08 -1.41 10.97
N LEU A 181 -13.47 -0.73 11.95
CA LEU A 181 -12.73 -1.36 13.05
C LEU A 181 -13.53 -2.41 13.85
N LYS A 182 -14.87 -2.36 13.79
CA LYS A 182 -15.77 -3.29 14.48
C LYS A 182 -16.21 -4.45 13.58
N SER A 183 -15.68 -4.54 12.37
CA SER A 183 -15.97 -5.61 11.43
C SER A 183 -15.56 -6.97 12.00
N LYS A 184 -16.22 -8.03 11.54
CA LYS A 184 -15.79 -9.42 11.78
C LYS A 184 -14.92 -9.97 10.65
N ASP A 185 -14.78 -9.18 9.61
CA ASP A 185 -13.93 -9.46 8.46
C ASP A 185 -12.55 -8.87 8.78
N ASP A 186 -11.55 -9.74 8.87
CA ASP A 186 -10.20 -9.35 9.29
C ASP A 186 -9.50 -8.48 8.25
N THR A 187 -9.80 -8.66 6.95
CA THR A 187 -9.28 -7.78 5.90
C THR A 187 -9.84 -6.37 6.03
N ILE A 188 -11.14 -6.22 6.32
CA ILE A 188 -11.72 -4.90 6.62
C ILE A 188 -11.13 -4.30 7.90
N ARG A 189 -10.87 -5.12 8.92
CA ARG A 189 -10.24 -4.64 10.16
C ARG A 189 -8.82 -4.14 9.91
N TYR A 190 -8.03 -4.88 9.14
CA TYR A 190 -6.67 -4.51 8.73
C TYR A 190 -6.68 -3.12 8.07
N GLU A 191 -7.46 -2.94 7.00
CA GLU A 191 -7.51 -1.65 6.29
C GLU A 191 -8.01 -0.50 7.18
N ALA A 192 -8.95 -0.79 8.10
CA ALA A 192 -9.44 0.22 9.03
C ALA A 192 -8.40 0.61 10.09
N VAL A 193 -7.54 -0.32 10.52
CA VAL A 193 -6.41 -0.03 11.41
C VAL A 193 -5.38 0.82 10.68
N SER A 194 -4.99 0.44 9.46
CA SER A 194 -4.06 1.23 8.64
C SER A 194 -4.59 2.65 8.38
N ALA A 195 -5.88 2.79 8.03
CA ALA A 195 -6.50 4.10 7.82
C ALA A 195 -6.54 4.93 9.11
N ALA A 196 -6.83 4.29 10.26
CA ALA A 196 -6.81 4.99 11.55
C ALA A 196 -5.40 5.48 11.92
N GLY A 197 -4.36 4.68 11.62
CA GLY A 197 -2.97 5.06 11.77
C GLY A 197 -2.58 6.25 10.92
N MET A 198 -2.87 6.18 9.61
CA MET A 198 -2.56 7.23 8.65
C MET A 198 -3.13 8.60 9.04
N TRP A 199 -4.36 8.63 9.57
CA TRP A 199 -5.01 9.87 10.01
C TRP A 199 -4.84 10.17 11.51
N GLY A 200 -4.08 9.37 12.24
CA GLY A 200 -3.85 9.53 13.69
C GLY A 200 -5.13 9.61 14.50
N ILE A 201 -6.14 8.77 14.22
CA ILE A 201 -7.49 8.84 14.81
C ILE A 201 -7.46 8.32 16.26
N PRO A 202 -7.51 9.18 17.31
CA PRO A 202 -7.29 8.73 18.69
C PRO A 202 -8.40 7.80 19.21
N GLU A 203 -9.62 7.91 18.67
CA GLU A 203 -10.74 7.05 19.02
C GLU A 203 -10.53 5.58 18.62
N ALA A 204 -9.55 5.28 17.76
CA ALA A 204 -9.17 3.91 17.42
C ALA A 204 -8.31 3.22 18.50
N ALA A 205 -7.70 3.98 19.42
CA ALA A 205 -6.79 3.46 20.44
C ALA A 205 -7.33 2.27 21.26
N PRO A 206 -8.61 2.21 21.67
CA PRO A 206 -9.14 1.04 22.39
C PRO A 206 -9.09 -0.26 21.57
N VAL A 207 -9.27 -0.18 20.25
CA VAL A 207 -9.24 -1.34 19.35
C VAL A 207 -7.78 -1.77 19.11
N ILE A 208 -6.90 -0.85 18.76
CA ILE A 208 -5.47 -1.12 18.52
C ILE A 208 -4.82 -1.74 19.75
N ARG A 209 -5.07 -1.17 20.94
CA ARG A 209 -4.60 -1.73 22.21
C ARG A 209 -5.07 -3.16 22.45
N LYS A 210 -6.30 -3.50 22.05
CA LYS A 210 -6.82 -4.85 22.21
C LYS A 210 -6.07 -5.81 21.30
N ILE A 211 -5.80 -5.42 20.04
CA ILE A 211 -5.01 -6.21 19.08
C ILE A 211 -3.61 -6.45 19.65
N LEU A 212 -2.88 -5.41 20.02
CA LEU A 212 -1.50 -5.53 20.54
C LEU A 212 -1.41 -6.39 21.81
N ARG A 213 -2.40 -6.32 22.71
CA ARG A 213 -2.42 -7.16 23.91
C ARG A 213 -2.71 -8.64 23.63
N ALA A 214 -3.36 -8.93 22.52
CA ALA A 214 -3.73 -10.27 22.08
C ALA A 214 -2.92 -10.71 20.86
N TRP A 215 -1.74 -10.10 20.62
CA TRP A 215 -1.02 -10.22 19.35
C TRP A 215 -0.74 -11.66 18.93
N LYS A 216 -0.47 -12.56 19.88
CA LYS A 216 -0.25 -13.99 19.62
C LYS A 216 -1.49 -14.77 19.16
N ASP A 217 -2.67 -14.23 19.40
CA ASP A 217 -3.96 -14.83 19.04
C ASP A 217 -4.60 -14.13 17.83
N GLU A 218 -3.95 -13.11 17.26
CA GLU A 218 -4.43 -12.34 16.12
C GLU A 218 -3.58 -12.68 14.87
N ASP A 219 -4.08 -12.30 13.71
CA ASP A 219 -3.36 -12.38 12.44
C ASP A 219 -2.15 -11.42 12.46
N LEU A 220 -0.97 -11.89 12.03
CA LEU A 220 0.27 -11.09 12.13
C LEU A 220 0.20 -9.81 11.30
N ALA A 221 -0.38 -9.83 10.09
CA ALA A 221 -0.52 -8.62 9.29
C ALA A 221 -1.40 -7.56 10.01
N LEU A 222 -2.45 -8.01 10.70
CA LEU A 222 -3.26 -7.12 11.54
C LEU A 222 -2.50 -6.58 12.75
N VAL A 223 -1.62 -7.39 13.35
CA VAL A 223 -0.73 -6.94 14.43
C VAL A 223 0.26 -5.90 13.90
N THR A 224 0.92 -6.16 12.76
CA THR A 224 1.84 -5.25 12.10
C THR A 224 1.18 -3.90 11.82
N ALA A 225 -0.01 -3.88 11.21
CA ALA A 225 -0.77 -2.65 11.00
C ALA A 225 -1.10 -1.92 12.32
N ALA A 226 -1.37 -2.66 13.40
CA ALA A 226 -1.62 -2.08 14.72
C ALA A 226 -0.35 -1.51 15.37
N VAL A 227 0.81 -2.10 15.10
CA VAL A 227 2.13 -1.59 15.52
C VAL A 227 2.42 -0.28 14.80
N GLU A 228 2.30 -0.24 13.47
CA GLU A 228 2.51 0.96 12.64
C GLU A 228 1.56 2.11 13.01
N ALA A 229 0.31 1.80 13.33
CA ALA A 229 -0.68 2.81 13.71
C ALA A 229 -0.49 3.36 15.12
N ALA A 230 0.20 2.63 16.01
CA ALA A 230 0.26 2.97 17.43
C ALA A 230 0.94 4.33 17.74
N PRO A 231 2.08 4.70 17.12
CA PRO A 231 2.72 6.00 17.33
C PRO A 231 1.79 7.19 17.04
N TYR A 232 0.98 7.09 15.99
CA TYR A 232 0.10 8.16 15.53
C TYR A 232 -1.23 8.22 16.28
N VAL A 233 -1.76 7.08 16.72
CA VAL A 233 -3.07 6.99 17.37
C VAL A 233 -2.98 7.15 18.90
N MET A 234 -1.87 6.71 19.50
CA MET A 234 -1.73 6.62 20.97
C MET A 234 -0.28 6.81 21.45
N GLN A 235 0.39 7.86 20.97
CA GLN A 235 1.80 8.20 21.25
C GLN A 235 2.24 7.93 22.69
N ASP A 236 1.55 8.50 23.68
CA ASP A 236 1.89 8.40 25.13
C ASP A 236 1.91 6.96 25.67
N GLU A 237 1.15 6.06 25.06
CA GLU A 237 0.96 4.69 25.53
C GLU A 237 1.64 3.66 24.63
N ALA A 238 1.99 4.05 23.40
CA ALA A 238 2.50 3.16 22.37
C ALA A 238 3.77 2.44 22.82
N GLN A 239 4.77 3.17 23.34
CA GLN A 239 6.04 2.58 23.78
C GLN A 239 5.84 1.46 24.80
N GLY A 240 4.95 1.66 25.79
CA GLY A 240 4.68 0.68 26.83
C GLY A 240 3.93 -0.57 26.34
N LEU A 241 3.23 -0.48 25.19
CA LEU A 241 2.55 -1.61 24.56
C LEU A 241 3.44 -2.35 23.56
N LEU A 242 4.31 -1.64 22.84
CA LEU A 242 5.17 -2.20 21.80
C LEU A 242 6.42 -2.87 22.38
N PHE A 243 7.02 -2.31 23.43
CA PHE A 243 8.26 -2.84 24.01
C PHE A 243 8.19 -4.31 24.44
N PRO A 244 7.11 -4.79 25.11
CA PRO A 244 6.99 -6.21 25.46
C PRO A 244 6.92 -7.14 24.24
N ILE A 245 6.30 -6.69 23.13
CA ILE A 245 6.21 -7.47 21.89
C ILE A 245 7.60 -7.59 21.28
N TRP A 246 8.30 -6.46 21.14
CA TRP A 246 9.65 -6.41 20.59
C TRP A 246 10.67 -7.24 21.41
N GLU A 247 10.64 -7.14 22.74
CA GLU A 247 11.52 -7.94 23.61
C GLU A 247 11.29 -9.44 23.39
N GLU A 248 10.04 -9.85 23.21
CA GLU A 248 9.69 -11.24 22.96
C GLU A 248 10.11 -11.71 21.57
N MET A 249 9.81 -10.95 20.52
CA MET A 249 10.21 -11.23 19.14
C MET A 249 11.73 -11.36 19.00
N ARG A 250 12.48 -10.42 19.59
CA ARG A 250 13.95 -10.43 19.58
C ARG A 250 14.54 -11.65 20.28
N ARG A 251 13.89 -12.16 21.32
CA ARG A 251 14.31 -13.39 22.01
C ARG A 251 14.05 -14.63 21.17
N GLU A 252 12.98 -14.64 20.37
CA GLU A 252 12.61 -15.74 19.48
C GLU A 252 13.45 -15.74 18.17
N GLN A 253 14.03 -14.59 17.79
CA GLN A 253 14.93 -14.45 16.63
C GLN A 253 16.16 -15.38 16.65
N GLU A 254 16.51 -15.95 17.80
CA GLU A 254 17.60 -16.95 17.90
C GLU A 254 17.31 -18.24 17.10
N ASP A 255 16.05 -18.51 16.73
CA ASP A 255 15.60 -19.77 16.10
C ASP A 255 15.20 -19.65 14.60
N PHE A 256 15.55 -18.55 13.91
CA PHE A 256 15.12 -18.18 12.53
C PHE A 256 13.63 -17.78 12.46
N LEU A 257 13.38 -16.53 12.08
CA LEU A 257 12.03 -15.97 11.90
C LEU A 257 11.49 -16.33 10.50
N GLY A 258 10.17 -16.42 10.36
CA GLY A 258 9.54 -16.37 9.05
C GLY A 258 9.38 -14.93 8.56
N GLU A 259 9.00 -14.78 7.29
CA GLU A 259 8.83 -13.48 6.62
C GLU A 259 7.87 -12.54 7.35
N GLU A 260 6.71 -13.05 7.80
CA GLU A 260 5.72 -12.25 8.55
C GLU A 260 6.25 -11.81 9.92
N GLU A 261 7.08 -12.63 10.57
CA GLU A 261 7.71 -12.28 11.84
C GLU A 261 8.85 -11.27 11.68
N GLU A 262 9.58 -11.32 10.56
CA GLU A 262 10.58 -10.32 10.18
C GLU A 262 9.91 -8.97 9.90
N GLU A 263 8.81 -8.95 9.12
CA GLU A 263 8.02 -7.75 8.85
C GLU A 263 7.49 -7.10 10.14
N LEU A 264 6.96 -7.92 11.07
CA LEU A 264 6.53 -7.41 12.37
C LEU A 264 7.69 -6.80 13.17
N LEU A 265 8.87 -7.41 13.12
CA LEU A 265 10.05 -6.90 13.82
C LEU A 265 10.50 -5.55 13.25
N ASP A 266 10.54 -5.43 11.93
CA ASP A 266 10.89 -4.19 11.24
C ASP A 266 9.88 -3.07 11.56
N ALA A 267 8.58 -3.37 11.52
CA ALA A 267 7.53 -2.42 11.90
C ALA A 267 7.65 -1.95 13.36
N LEU A 268 8.07 -2.83 14.29
CA LEU A 268 8.33 -2.45 15.68
C LEU A 268 9.50 -1.46 15.77
N GLU A 269 10.59 -1.70 15.04
CA GLU A 269 11.77 -0.84 15.03
C GLU A 269 11.47 0.54 14.42
N GLU A 270 10.70 0.58 13.35
CA GLU A 270 10.21 1.83 12.75
C GLU A 270 9.28 2.60 13.70
N ALA A 271 8.37 1.89 14.38
CA ALA A 271 7.46 2.51 15.34
C ALA A 271 8.22 3.15 16.52
N PHE A 272 9.31 2.55 17.01
CA PHE A 272 10.15 3.18 18.03
C PHE A 272 10.88 4.41 17.50
N THR A 273 11.41 4.35 16.28
CA THR A 273 12.08 5.48 15.63
C THR A 273 11.11 6.66 15.48
N THR A 274 9.87 6.37 15.08
CA THR A 274 8.80 7.36 14.98
C THR A 274 8.50 8.00 16.34
N LEU A 275 8.35 7.20 17.40
CA LEU A 275 8.08 7.71 18.75
C LEU A 275 9.21 8.60 19.28
N GLU A 276 10.48 8.22 19.03
CA GLU A 276 11.63 9.04 19.38
C GLU A 276 11.59 10.39 18.65
N GLY A 277 11.30 10.38 17.35
CA GLY A 277 11.14 11.58 16.54
C GLY A 277 10.04 12.51 17.05
N LEU A 278 8.86 11.97 17.37
CA LEU A 278 7.72 12.74 17.90
C LEU A 278 8.04 13.35 19.27
N SER A 279 8.72 12.62 20.15
CA SER A 279 9.10 13.12 21.48
C SER A 279 10.09 14.29 21.42
N GLY A 280 10.99 14.31 20.44
CA GLY A 280 11.96 15.39 20.25
C GLY A 280 11.34 16.70 19.73
N LEU A 281 10.21 16.62 19.03
CA LEU A 281 9.49 17.80 18.52
C LEU A 281 8.76 18.55 19.64
N GLU A 282 8.32 17.86 20.70
CA GLU A 282 7.64 18.48 21.84
C GLU A 282 8.59 19.27 22.77
N GLU A 283 9.90 18.99 22.72
CA GLU A 283 10.90 19.67 23.56
C GLU A 283 11.45 20.99 22.95
N ASP A 284 11.34 21.20 21.63
CA ASP A 284 11.92 22.37 20.93
C ASP A 284 10.98 23.61 20.92
N ASP A 285 9.69 23.43 21.23
CA ASP A 285 8.70 24.53 21.34
C ASP A 285 8.85 25.37 22.64
N GLY A 286 9.85 25.06 23.48
CA GLY A 286 10.02 25.61 24.83
C GLY A 286 10.95 26.82 25.00
N ASP A 287 11.89 27.08 24.09
CA ASP A 287 12.99 28.05 24.31
C ASP A 287 12.90 29.33 23.45
N GLY A 288 11.68 29.73 23.11
CA GLY A 288 11.39 30.90 22.27
C GLY A 288 10.64 32.06 22.93
N ALA A 289 10.56 32.17 24.26
CA ALA A 289 9.97 33.35 24.90
C ALA A 289 10.49 33.60 26.33
N GLY A 290 11.59 34.35 26.45
CA GLY A 290 12.16 34.69 27.76
C GLY A 290 13.17 35.84 27.77
N LEU A 291 12.69 37.06 27.51
CA LEU A 291 13.28 38.40 27.80
C LEU A 291 14.49 38.89 26.99
#